data_AF-A0A7C6Z4V0-F1
#
_entry.id   AF-A0A7C6Z4V0-F1
#
_cell.length_a   1.000
_cell.length_b   1.000
_cell.length_c   1.000
_cell.angle_alpha   90.00
_cell.angle_beta   90.00
_cell.angle_gamma   90.00
#
_symmetry.space_group_name_H-M   'P 1'
#
loop_
_entity.id
_entity.type
_entity.pdbx_description
1 polymer ?
#
loop_
_entity_poly.entity_id
_entity_poly.type
_entity_poly.pdbx_seq_one_letter_code
_entity_poly.pdbx_strand_id
1 'polypeptide(L)'
;MKMSGTLHLELPLTQDKVAQLKVGDSLLLSGIIYTGRDAAHKKMVEALSRGEELPFDVCHQVLYFVGPTPPKPGQVIGSAGPTTSGRMDAYSPKLIERGLTGMIGKGLRSEEVIEAMRKHGAVYFGASRRFQTGC
;
A
#
# COMPACT_ATOMS: atom_id res chain seq x y z
N MET A 1 27.34 -3.28 -11.17
CA MET A 1 26.51 -2.49 -10.24
C MET A 1 25.55 -1.68 -11.11
N LYS A 2 24.29 -2.12 -11.30
CA LYS A 2 23.35 -1.43 -12.19
C LYS A 2 22.92 -0.12 -11.54
N MET A 3 23.07 0.98 -12.28
CA MET A 3 22.60 2.31 -11.93
C MET A 3 21.10 2.25 -11.61
N SER A 4 20.74 2.43 -10.34
CA SER A 4 19.37 2.42 -9.83
C SER A 4 18.63 3.67 -10.32
N GLY A 5 18.07 3.62 -11.52
CA GLY A 5 17.06 4.59 -11.95
C GLY A 5 15.76 4.42 -11.16
N THR A 6 15.09 5.52 -10.83
CA THR A 6 13.74 5.48 -10.28
C THR A 6 12.77 5.00 -11.36
N LEU A 7 11.97 3.97 -11.07
CA LEU A 7 10.91 3.51 -11.97
C LEU A 7 9.63 4.31 -11.72
N HIS A 8 8.99 4.75 -12.80
CA HIS A 8 7.73 5.47 -12.72
C HIS A 8 6.59 4.49 -13.02
N LEU A 9 5.63 4.39 -12.11
CA LEU A 9 4.49 3.49 -12.24
C LEU A 9 3.18 4.26 -12.12
N GLU A 10 2.28 4.01 -13.05
CA GLU A 10 0.91 4.50 -12.98
C GLU A 10 0.00 3.47 -12.33
N LEU A 11 -0.93 3.94 -11.49
CA LEU A 11 -1.94 3.15 -10.82
C LEU A 11 -3.24 3.12 -11.65
N PRO A 12 -4.01 2.02 -11.66
CA PRO A 12 -3.93 0.85 -10.77
C PRO A 12 -2.73 -0.07 -11.03
N LEU A 13 -2.27 -0.72 -9.97
CA LEU A 13 -1.10 -1.58 -9.95
C LEU A 13 -1.51 -3.01 -10.34
N THR A 14 -1.61 -3.25 -11.64
CA THR A 14 -1.97 -4.56 -12.18
C THR A 14 -0.88 -5.61 -11.91
N GLN A 15 -1.26 -6.89 -11.94
CA GLN A 15 -0.34 -8.02 -11.74
C GLN A 15 0.87 -7.97 -12.69
N ASP A 16 0.66 -7.58 -13.95
CA ASP A 16 1.75 -7.45 -14.93
C ASP A 16 2.76 -6.37 -14.56
N LYS A 17 2.32 -5.27 -13.92
CA LYS A 17 3.20 -4.23 -13.41
C LYS A 17 3.95 -4.72 -12.17
N VAL A 18 3.28 -5.47 -11.29
CA VAL A 18 3.90 -6.07 -10.10
C VAL A 18 5.01 -7.05 -10.48
N ALA A 19 4.77 -7.89 -11.49
CA ALA A 19 5.72 -8.91 -11.93
C ALA A 19 7.07 -8.35 -12.45
N GLN A 20 7.09 -7.07 -12.83
CA GLN A 20 8.30 -6.39 -13.30
C GLN A 20 9.17 -5.85 -12.16
N LEU A 21 8.63 -5.76 -10.95
CA LEU A 21 9.29 -5.14 -9.80
C LEU A 21 10.25 -6.11 -9.12
N LYS A 22 11.36 -5.56 -8.63
CA LYS A 22 12.35 -6.28 -7.84
C LYS A 22 12.53 -5.61 -6.48
N VAL A 23 12.87 -6.44 -5.50
CA VAL A 23 13.21 -5.95 -4.16
C VAL A 23 14.41 -5.00 -4.28
N GLY A 24 14.26 -3.79 -3.72
CA GLY A 24 15.27 -2.74 -3.77
C GLY A 24 15.03 -1.67 -4.84
N ASP A 25 14.07 -1.86 -5.74
CA ASP A 25 13.72 -0.83 -6.73
C ASP A 25 13.20 0.44 -6.03
N SER A 26 13.63 1.59 -6.53
CA SER A 26 13.10 2.89 -6.14
C SER A 26 11.98 3.28 -7.10
N LEU A 27 10.81 3.61 -6.58
CA LEU A 27 9.61 3.82 -7.39
C LEU A 27 9.01 5.21 -7.14
N LEU A 28 8.48 5.81 -8.21
CA LEU A 28 7.56 6.94 -8.15
C LEU A 28 6.18 6.47 -8.62
N LEU A 29 5.20 6.51 -7.72
CA LEU A 29 3.83 6.08 -7.99
C LEU A 29 2.97 7.29 -8.36
N SER A 30 2.18 7.18 -9.42
CA SER A 30 1.23 8.20 -9.86
C SER A 30 -0.16 7.60 -10.05
N GLY A 31 -1.20 8.27 -9.55
CA GLY A 31 -2.59 7.84 -9.66
C GLY A 31 -3.28 7.75 -8.30
N ILE A 32 -4.31 6.90 -8.22
CA ILE A 32 -5.16 6.79 -7.03
C ILE A 32 -4.53 5.83 -6.01
N ILE A 33 -4.32 6.34 -4.79
CA ILE A 33 -3.90 5.56 -3.63
C ILE A 33 -4.96 5.71 -2.55
N TYR A 34 -5.44 4.59 -2.03
CA TYR A 34 -6.40 4.57 -0.94
C TYR A 34 -5.67 4.60 0.39
N THR A 35 -6.17 5.38 1.35
CA THR A 35 -5.55 5.45 2.67
C THR A 35 -6.41 4.72 3.69
N GLY A 36 -5.76 4.00 4.60
CA GLY A 36 -6.47 3.25 5.62
C GLY A 36 -5.50 2.61 6.61
N ARG A 37 -5.89 2.59 7.88
CA ARG A 37 -5.12 1.97 8.97
C ARG A 37 -5.98 0.98 9.74
N ASP A 38 -5.70 0.80 11.02
CA ASP A 38 -6.29 -0.14 11.96
C ASP A 38 -7.83 -0.29 11.81
N ALA A 39 -8.60 0.79 11.99
CA ALA A 39 -10.07 0.74 11.96
C ALA A 39 -10.65 0.44 10.57
N ALA A 40 -10.01 0.96 9.51
CA ALA A 40 -10.45 0.71 8.14
C ALA A 40 -10.24 -0.76 7.76
N HIS A 41 -9.06 -1.33 8.08
CA HIS A 41 -8.75 -2.73 7.81
C HIS A 41 -9.68 -3.67 8.56
N LYS A 42 -9.92 -3.39 9.85
CA LYS A 42 -10.87 -4.16 10.66
C LYS A 42 -12.27 -4.17 10.04
N LYS A 43 -12.82 -3.01 9.70
CA LYS A 43 -14.15 -2.91 9.06
C LYS A 43 -14.25 -3.66 7.74
N MET A 44 -13.23 -3.56 6.88
CA MET A 44 -13.19 -4.28 5.60
C MET A 44 -13.19 -5.80 5.81
N VAL A 45 -12.35 -6.29 6.72
CA VAL A 45 -12.28 -7.74 7.01
C VAL A 45 -13.55 -8.25 7.68
N GLU A 46 -14.15 -7.47 8.58
CA GLU A 46 -15.43 -7.81 9.20
C GLU A 46 -16.55 -7.89 8.16
N ALA A 47 -16.64 -6.93 7.22
CA ALA A 47 -17.59 -6.97 6.12
C ALA A 47 -17.41 -8.24 5.27
N LEU A 48 -16.17 -8.55 4.87
CA LEU A 48 -15.86 -9.78 4.14
C LEU A 48 -16.25 -11.04 4.91
N SER A 49 -16.07 -11.05 6.24
CA SER A 49 -16.47 -12.20 7.08
C SER A 49 -17.98 -12.38 7.20
N ARG A 50 -18.75 -11.31 6.99
CA ARG A 50 -20.22 -11.36 6.91
C ARG A 50 -20.73 -11.65 5.49
N GLY A 51 -19.83 -11.81 4.51
CA GLY A 51 -20.20 -11.98 3.11
C GLY A 51 -20.69 -10.69 2.44
N GLU A 52 -20.45 -9.53 3.06
CA GLU A 52 -20.79 -8.22 2.50
C GLU A 52 -19.71 -7.77 1.49
N GLU A 53 -20.11 -6.88 0.58
CA GLU A 53 -19.19 -6.22 -0.34
C GLU A 53 -18.33 -5.17 0.38
N LEU A 54 -17.11 -4.98 -0.13
CA LEU A 54 -16.25 -3.91 0.34
C LEU A 54 -16.78 -2.54 -0.14
N PRO A 55 -16.49 -1.46 0.61
CA PRO A 55 -16.92 -0.11 0.21
C PRO A 55 -16.30 0.36 -1.12
N PHE A 56 -15.27 -0.33 -1.62
CA PHE A 56 -14.68 -0.15 -2.94
C PHE A 56 -14.01 -1.46 -3.38
N ASP A 57 -13.76 -1.60 -4.68
CA ASP A 57 -13.00 -2.72 -5.23
C ASP A 57 -11.51 -2.56 -4.91
N VAL A 58 -10.95 -3.51 -4.15
CA VAL A 58 -9.54 -3.55 -3.75
C VAL A 58 -8.64 -4.14 -4.82
N CYS A 59 -9.21 -4.76 -5.86
CA CYS A 59 -8.47 -5.41 -6.93
C CYS A 59 -7.54 -4.43 -7.65
N HIS A 60 -6.25 -4.78 -7.74
CA HIS A 60 -5.19 -3.96 -8.34
C HIS A 60 -4.91 -2.61 -7.65
N GLN A 61 -5.49 -2.39 -6.47
CA GLN A 61 -5.31 -1.13 -5.74
C GLN A 61 -4.12 -1.16 -4.79
N VAL A 62 -3.70 0.06 -4.42
CA VAL A 62 -2.64 0.30 -3.46
C VAL A 62 -3.21 0.94 -2.20
N LEU A 63 -2.94 0.32 -1.04
CA LEU A 63 -3.29 0.85 0.27
C LEU A 63 -2.09 1.52 0.93
N TYR A 64 -2.23 2.79 1.29
CA TYR A 64 -1.27 3.52 2.09
C TYR A 64 -1.69 3.59 3.56
N PHE A 65 -0.86 3.02 4.42
CA PHE A 65 -1.07 3.00 5.86
C PHE A 65 -0.68 4.34 6.49
N VAL A 66 -1.58 5.30 6.38
CA VAL A 66 -1.40 6.68 6.86
C VAL A 66 -2.64 7.20 7.55
N GLY A 67 -2.45 8.10 8.52
CA GLY A 67 -3.49 8.96 9.06
C GLY A 67 -3.04 10.41 8.87
N PRO A 68 -3.48 11.09 7.80
CA PRO A 68 -3.03 12.45 7.51
C PRO A 68 -3.51 13.41 8.59
N THR A 69 -2.68 14.39 8.95
CA THR A 69 -3.11 15.48 9.83
C THR A 69 -4.06 16.43 9.07
N PRO A 70 -4.83 17.27 9.79
CA PRO A 70 -5.59 18.33 9.15
C PRO A 70 -4.69 19.20 8.24
N PRO A 71 -5.19 19.63 7.08
CA PRO A 71 -4.45 20.51 6.18
C PRO A 71 -4.25 21.89 6.80
N LYS A 72 -3.10 22.51 6.54
CA LYS A 72 -2.89 23.94 6.81
C LYS A 72 -3.59 24.79 5.73
N PRO A 73 -3.89 26.07 5.99
CA PRO A 73 -4.46 26.95 4.96
C PRO A 73 -3.64 26.93 3.67
N GLY A 74 -4.30 26.72 2.54
CA GLY A 74 -3.67 26.65 1.21
C GLY A 74 -3.04 25.28 0.85
N GLN A 75 -3.13 24.27 1.72
CA GLN A 75 -2.63 22.92 1.43
C GLN A 75 -3.78 21.92 1.23
N VAL A 76 -3.61 21.01 0.27
CA VAL A 76 -4.62 19.98 -0.06
C VAL A 76 -4.68 18.89 1.02
N ILE A 77 -3.54 18.58 1.66
CA ILE A 77 -3.43 17.55 2.69
C ILE A 77 -2.42 18.00 3.75
N GLY A 78 -2.64 17.61 5.01
CA GLY A 78 -1.63 17.76 6.05
C GLY A 78 -0.52 16.71 5.95
N SER A 79 0.31 16.62 6.98
CA SER A 79 1.40 15.65 7.06
C SER A 79 0.86 14.22 6.94
N ALA A 80 1.33 13.49 5.93
CA ALA A 80 0.90 12.13 5.61
C ALA A 80 2.07 11.14 5.73
N GLY A 81 2.64 10.99 6.93
CA GLY A 81 3.73 10.04 7.18
C GLY A 81 3.24 8.60 7.40
N PRO A 82 4.01 7.57 6.98
CA PRO A 82 3.62 6.18 7.12
C PRO A 82 3.51 5.74 8.59
N THR A 83 2.58 4.83 8.87
CA THR A 83 2.47 4.14 10.15
C THR A 83 3.06 2.74 10.10
N THR A 84 3.30 2.14 11.27
CA THR A 84 3.87 0.78 11.40
C THR A 84 2.93 -0.25 10.79
N SER A 85 3.40 -0.94 9.75
CA SER A 85 2.61 -1.88 8.94
C SER A 85 2.18 -3.14 9.69
N GLY A 86 2.97 -3.58 10.67
CA GLY A 86 2.68 -4.79 11.45
C GLY A 86 1.31 -4.80 12.13
N ARG A 87 0.74 -3.62 12.44
CA ARG A 87 -0.61 -3.52 13.03
C ARG A 87 -1.73 -3.98 12.08
N MET A 88 -1.45 -4.05 10.78
CA MET A 88 -2.39 -4.48 9.76
C MET A 88 -2.13 -5.93 9.28
N ASP A 89 -1.15 -6.63 9.86
CA ASP A 89 -0.75 -7.97 9.40
C ASP A 89 -1.87 -9.00 9.56
N ALA A 90 -2.66 -8.93 10.63
CA ALA A 90 -3.82 -9.81 10.83
C ALA A 90 -4.93 -9.63 9.78
N TYR A 91 -4.94 -8.50 9.06
CA TYR A 91 -6.00 -8.17 8.09
C TYR A 91 -5.51 -8.27 6.64
N SER A 92 -4.23 -8.01 6.40
CA SER A 92 -3.66 -7.89 5.05
C SER A 92 -3.80 -9.15 4.20
N PRO A 93 -3.59 -10.38 4.70
CA PRO A 93 -3.73 -11.60 3.89
C PRO A 93 -5.10 -11.74 3.22
N LYS A 94 -6.18 -11.42 3.95
CA LYS A 94 -7.56 -11.46 3.41
C LYS A 94 -7.79 -10.42 2.32
N LEU A 95 -7.20 -9.23 2.45
CA LEU A 95 -7.33 -8.19 1.43
C LEU A 95 -6.49 -8.52 0.18
N ILE A 96 -5.30 -9.10 0.37
CA ILE A 96 -4.43 -9.59 -0.70
C ILE A 96 -5.12 -10.70 -1.50
N GLU A 97 -5.77 -11.65 -0.81
CA GLU A 97 -6.56 -12.71 -1.44
C GLU A 97 -7.71 -12.16 -2.30
N ARG A 98 -8.25 -10.99 -1.93
CA ARG A 98 -9.28 -10.27 -2.71
C ARG A 98 -8.72 -9.41 -3.85
N GLY A 99 -7.42 -9.46 -4.10
CA GLY A 99 -6.78 -8.80 -5.23
C GLY A 99 -6.05 -7.50 -4.89
N LEU A 100 -5.86 -7.17 -3.61
CA LEU A 100 -5.01 -6.04 -3.21
C LEU A 100 -3.56 -6.29 -3.64
N THR A 101 -3.02 -5.46 -4.53
CA THR A 101 -1.69 -5.66 -5.11
C THR A 101 -0.59 -4.81 -4.49
N GLY A 102 -0.93 -3.70 -3.82
CA GLY A 102 0.07 -2.81 -3.23
C GLY A 102 -0.24 -2.39 -1.81
N MET A 103 0.80 -2.33 -0.98
CA MET A 103 0.72 -1.77 0.37
C MET A 103 1.90 -0.84 0.62
N ILE A 104 1.66 0.34 1.17
CA ILE A 104 2.71 1.32 1.52
C ILE A 104 2.70 1.53 3.04
N GLY A 105 3.87 1.45 3.68
CA GLY A 105 3.99 1.68 5.11
C GLY A 105 5.43 1.70 5.62
N LYS A 106 5.62 1.48 6.92
CA LYS A 106 6.97 1.34 7.53
C LYS A 106 7.08 0.10 8.42
N GLY A 107 8.29 -0.40 8.56
CA GLY A 107 8.59 -1.60 9.35
C GLY A 107 8.41 -2.89 8.57
N LEU A 108 8.77 -4.00 9.23
CA LEU A 108 8.68 -5.36 8.69
C LEU A 108 7.22 -5.86 8.67
N ARG A 109 6.98 -6.89 7.88
CA ARG A 109 5.71 -7.62 7.79
C ARG A 109 5.89 -9.04 8.35
N SER A 110 4.82 -9.63 8.86
CA SER A 110 4.79 -11.03 9.28
C SER A 110 5.00 -11.99 8.10
N GLU A 111 5.43 -13.22 8.41
CA GLU A 111 5.60 -14.29 7.43
C GLU A 111 4.28 -14.61 6.70
N GLU A 112 3.15 -14.60 7.42
CA GLU A 112 1.82 -14.81 6.83
C GLU A 112 1.50 -13.82 5.71
N VAL A 113 1.87 -12.55 5.89
CA VAL A 113 1.68 -11.51 4.87
C VAL A 113 2.62 -11.75 3.70
N ILE A 114 3.87 -12.11 3.95
CA ILE A 114 4.86 -12.41 2.90
C ILE A 114 4.39 -13.59 2.05
N GLU A 115 3.88 -14.65 2.67
CA GLU A 115 3.36 -15.80 1.94
C GLU A 115 2.09 -15.45 1.14
N ALA A 116 1.18 -14.65 1.71
CA ALA A 116 0.02 -14.14 0.96
C ALA A 116 0.46 -13.30 -0.25
N MET A 117 1.45 -12.42 -0.08
CA MET A 117 2.02 -11.62 -1.16
C MET A 117 2.60 -12.48 -2.27
N ARG A 118 3.35 -13.54 -1.92
CA ARG A 118 3.93 -14.48 -2.89
C ARG A 118 2.86 -15.26 -3.65
N LYS A 119 1.81 -15.69 -2.95
CA LYS A 119 0.72 -16.50 -3.52
C LYS A 119 -0.17 -15.69 -4.48
N HIS A 120 -0.44 -14.43 -4.16
CA HIS A 120 -1.43 -13.61 -4.87
C HIS A 120 -0.83 -12.45 -5.68
N GLY A 121 0.50 -12.33 -5.71
CA GLY A 121 1.18 -11.29 -6.49
C GLY A 121 0.96 -9.88 -5.94
N ALA A 122 1.27 -9.69 -4.65
CA ALA A 122 1.23 -8.37 -4.01
C ALA A 122 2.61 -7.89 -3.60
N VAL A 123 2.81 -6.57 -3.55
CA VAL A 123 4.07 -5.92 -3.18
C VAL A 123 3.90 -4.97 -2.02
N TYR A 124 4.95 -4.87 -1.21
CA TYR A 124 5.03 -3.95 -0.09
C TYR A 124 6.11 -2.91 -0.35
N PHE A 125 5.71 -1.65 -0.30
CA PHE A 125 6.57 -0.50 -0.47
C PHE A 125 6.92 0.09 0.89
N GLY A 126 8.20 0.00 1.25
CA GLY A 126 8.73 0.72 2.40
C GLY A 126 8.79 2.22 2.07
N ALA A 127 7.95 3.02 2.72
CA ALA A 127 7.97 4.46 2.58
C ALA A 127 9.25 5.02 3.23
N SER A 128 10.28 5.25 2.42
CA SER A 128 11.52 5.89 2.85
C SER A 128 11.32 7.40 2.93
N ARG A 129 11.94 8.06 3.92
CA ARG A 129 11.89 9.54 4.10
C ARG A 129 12.75 10.28 3.08
N ARG A 130 12.78 9.87 1.80
CA ARG A 130 13.47 10.64 0.78
C ARG A 130 12.50 11.70 0.27
N PHE A 131 12.41 12.80 1.01
CA PHE A 131 11.86 14.04 0.49
C PHE A 131 12.80 14.51 -0.62
N GLN A 132 12.50 14.20 -1.88
CA GLN A 132 12.99 15.04 -2.96
C GLN A 132 12.18 16.34 -2.87
N THR A 133 12.69 17.29 -2.08
CA THR A 133 12.35 18.69 -2.27
C THR A 133 12.96 19.11 -3.60
N GLY A 134 12.23 18.85 -4.69
CA GLY A 134 12.38 19.63 -5.91
C GLY A 134 11.66 20.95 -5.68
N CYS A 135 12.40 22.05 -5.87
CA CYS A 135 11.90 23.42 -5.82
C CYS A 135 10.56 23.62 -6.56
#